data_AF-A0A947GHD2-F1
#
_entry.id   AF-A0A947GHD2-F1
#
_cell.length_a   1.000
_cell.length_b   1.000
_cell.length_c   1.000
_cell.angle_alpha   90.00
_cell.angle_beta   90.00
_cell.angle_gamma   90.00
#
_symmetry.space_group_name_H-M   'P 1'
#
loop_
_entity.id
_entity.type
_entity.pdbx_description
1 polymer ?
#
loop_
_entity_poly.entity_id
_entity_poly.type
_entity_poly.pdbx_seq_one_letter_code
_entity_poly.pdbx_strand_id
1 'polypeptide(L)'
;MKEELDELRALIKDMERDYARRARVVGTSLAKAVVDEAVFQRTFDLVIIDEASMVSAPYVLFAAHLAARKMVICGDFKQLPPIAQSRHEPVQKWLGKDIFALTGITEGVESGRWPDQLVMLREQRRMHEEISRHVNRLFYHGLLNDHPDVKKRQSIVERDPFPGSAVMWIDVSAAGAFTHKEQGGHSRFNLLTALFSLLLIGRALNAGHRSIGYIAPYVAQAQLVQAFLRDLFPEARGSERAVVASTVHRFQGLEKDVILFDAVDGPPFSKAGVLLEGDAAARLINVAMSRARGKLIILGNRTFLQDRLSAEHPLNRLSRELEARGRIVDLRNVLDFQADGMGAAGEALAIVPIERADEADADEADADRNRAFRDDLRSAEELIVLRTDESARYDLFPELQALKDRGRKIVFLKARSDAPAVAASPEHIRQGWEVRDIPARYAGEEWALIDNRLLWYVSRERSSGFGIRVASSRGLPAV
;
A
#
# COMPACT_ATOMS: atom_id res chain seq x y z
N MET A 1 -4.70 47.17 4.94
CA MET A 1 -4.22 45.79 4.73
C MET A 1 -5.20 44.71 5.16
N LYS A 2 -5.64 44.61 6.43
CA LYS A 2 -6.63 43.58 6.84
C LYS A 2 -8.03 43.88 6.27
N GLU A 3 -8.50 45.13 6.40
CA GLU A 3 -9.79 45.57 5.84
C GLU A 3 -9.84 45.42 4.32
N GLU A 4 -8.81 45.88 3.60
CA GLU A 4 -8.69 45.69 2.14
C GLU A 4 -8.71 44.21 1.72
N LEU A 5 -8.07 43.33 2.50
CA LEU A 5 -8.10 41.89 2.24
C LEU A 5 -9.50 41.30 2.45
N ASP A 6 -10.22 41.78 3.47
CA ASP A 6 -11.58 41.33 3.76
C ASP A 6 -12.58 41.86 2.70
N GLU A 7 -12.41 43.09 2.21
CA GLU A 7 -13.17 43.65 1.07
C GLU A 7 -12.93 42.87 -0.22
N LEU A 8 -11.67 42.56 -0.56
CA LEU A 8 -11.33 41.73 -1.72
C LEU A 8 -11.95 40.34 -1.62
N ARG A 9 -11.94 39.72 -0.44
CA ARG A 9 -12.58 38.41 -0.20
C ARG A 9 -14.09 38.48 -0.38
N ALA A 10 -14.73 39.54 0.11
CA ALA A 10 -16.16 39.76 -0.08
C ALA A 10 -16.51 39.89 -1.58
N LEU A 11 -15.73 40.69 -2.31
CA LEU A 11 -15.91 40.86 -3.75
C LEU A 11 -15.78 39.55 -4.52
N ILE A 12 -14.74 38.75 -4.22
CA ILE A 12 -14.55 37.43 -4.84
C ILE A 12 -15.75 36.53 -4.57
N LYS A 13 -16.24 36.50 -3.33
CA LYS A 13 -17.39 35.66 -2.94
C LYS A 13 -18.68 36.08 -3.65
N ASP A 14 -18.89 37.38 -3.84
CA ASP A 14 -20.05 37.88 -4.59
C ASP A 14 -19.96 37.55 -6.09
N MET A 15 -18.75 37.66 -6.68
CA MET A 15 -18.51 37.20 -8.05
C MET A 15 -18.77 35.70 -8.20
N GLU A 16 -18.25 34.86 -7.28
CA GLU A 16 -18.50 33.42 -7.28
C GLU A 16 -20.00 33.10 -7.23
N ARG A 17 -20.76 33.80 -6.38
CA ARG A 17 -22.23 33.65 -6.28
C ARG A 17 -22.93 34.01 -7.58
N ASP A 18 -22.55 35.11 -8.22
CA ASP A 18 -23.15 35.53 -9.49
C ASP A 18 -22.83 34.55 -10.62
N TYR A 19 -21.58 34.09 -10.73
CA TYR A 19 -21.19 33.06 -11.69
C TYR A 19 -21.94 31.75 -11.45
N ALA A 20 -22.00 31.27 -10.20
CA ALA A 20 -22.73 30.07 -9.85
C ALA A 20 -24.20 30.19 -10.25
N ARG A 21 -24.88 31.30 -9.93
CA ARG A 21 -26.28 31.55 -10.29
C ARG A 21 -26.53 31.49 -11.79
N ARG A 22 -25.62 32.02 -12.61
CA ARG A 22 -25.73 32.04 -14.08
C ARG A 22 -25.31 30.72 -14.73
N ALA A 23 -24.57 29.87 -14.02
CA ALA A 23 -24.09 28.61 -14.55
C ALA A 23 -25.25 27.64 -14.84
N ARG A 24 -25.20 27.02 -16.03
CA ARG A 24 -26.14 25.95 -16.42
C ARG A 24 -25.82 24.60 -15.77
N VAL A 25 -24.56 24.39 -15.44
CA VAL A 25 -24.06 23.18 -14.78
C VAL A 25 -23.19 23.62 -13.61
N VAL A 26 -23.45 23.06 -12.43
CA VAL A 26 -22.68 23.33 -11.22
C VAL A 26 -22.10 22.01 -10.72
N GLY A 27 -20.77 21.89 -10.77
CA GLY A 27 -20.04 20.77 -10.18
C GLY A 27 -19.58 21.13 -8.78
N THR A 28 -19.92 20.32 -7.78
CA THR A 28 -19.51 20.54 -6.39
C THR A 28 -19.53 19.22 -5.61
N SER A 29 -18.80 19.16 -4.49
CA SER A 29 -18.95 18.04 -3.55
C SER A 29 -20.23 18.23 -2.72
N LEU A 30 -20.82 17.13 -2.26
CA LEU A 30 -22.02 17.19 -1.39
C LEU A 30 -21.74 17.94 -0.09
N ALA A 31 -20.55 17.77 0.48
CA ALA A 31 -20.12 18.53 1.66
C ALA A 31 -20.09 20.04 1.41
N LYS A 32 -19.57 20.50 0.27
CA LYS A 32 -19.58 21.92 -0.09
C LYS A 32 -21.00 22.42 -0.38
N ALA A 33 -21.82 21.62 -1.06
CA ALA A 33 -23.19 21.98 -1.40
C ALA A 33 -24.08 22.25 -0.18
N VAL A 34 -23.83 21.56 0.94
CA VAL A 34 -24.56 21.80 2.21
C VAL A 34 -24.23 23.16 2.82
N VAL A 35 -22.99 23.63 2.71
CA VAL A 35 -22.53 24.87 3.37
C VAL A 35 -22.62 26.10 2.47
N ASP A 36 -22.57 25.92 1.15
CA ASP A 36 -22.55 27.02 0.20
C ASP A 36 -23.98 27.44 -0.16
N GLU A 37 -24.42 28.58 0.37
CA GLU A 37 -25.73 29.18 0.09
C GLU A 37 -26.01 29.35 -1.41
N ALA A 38 -24.98 29.55 -2.23
CA ALA A 38 -25.13 29.66 -3.67
C ALA A 38 -25.64 28.37 -4.33
N VAL A 39 -25.48 27.23 -3.65
CA VAL A 39 -25.95 25.92 -4.08
C VAL A 39 -27.16 25.49 -3.24
N PHE A 40 -27.04 25.55 -1.91
CA PHE A 40 -28.06 25.11 -0.95
C PHE A 40 -29.43 25.74 -1.18
N GLN A 41 -29.48 27.03 -1.54
CA GLN A 41 -30.75 27.75 -1.74
C GLN A 41 -31.34 27.60 -3.14
N ARG A 42 -30.69 26.82 -4.03
CA ARG A 42 -31.11 26.65 -5.42
C ARG A 42 -31.81 25.32 -5.62
N THR A 43 -32.63 25.30 -6.65
CA THR A 43 -33.20 24.08 -7.22
C THR A 43 -32.63 23.84 -8.62
N PHE A 44 -32.47 22.58 -8.97
CA PHE A 44 -31.93 22.14 -10.26
C PHE A 44 -32.92 21.16 -10.91
N ASP A 45 -33.14 21.27 -12.22
CA ASP A 45 -33.99 20.32 -12.95
C ASP A 45 -33.50 18.87 -12.81
N LEU A 46 -32.17 18.69 -12.81
CA LEU A 46 -31.50 17.42 -12.73
C LEU A 46 -30.34 17.50 -11.72
N VAL A 47 -30.33 16.57 -10.77
CA VAL A 47 -29.17 16.34 -9.89
C VAL A 47 -28.58 14.97 -10.20
N ILE A 48 -27.27 14.93 -10.43
CA ILE A 48 -26.51 13.68 -10.63
C ILE A 48 -25.56 13.54 -9.44
N ILE A 49 -25.64 12.41 -8.73
CA ILE A 49 -24.63 12.00 -7.77
C ILE A 49 -23.75 10.95 -8.43
N ASP A 50 -22.44 11.20 -8.48
CA ASP A 50 -21.45 10.21 -8.84
C ASP A 50 -20.79 9.60 -7.59
N GLU A 51 -20.24 8.39 -7.71
CA GLU A 51 -19.64 7.64 -6.61
C GLU A 51 -20.56 7.49 -5.38
N ALA A 52 -21.87 7.33 -5.62
CA ALA A 52 -22.89 7.32 -4.59
C ALA A 52 -22.76 6.16 -3.57
N SER A 53 -21.98 5.12 -3.89
CA SER A 53 -21.66 4.05 -2.94
C SER A 53 -20.78 4.51 -1.78
N MET A 54 -20.05 5.62 -1.92
CA MET A 54 -19.30 6.23 -0.81
C MET A 54 -20.09 7.24 0.00
N VAL A 55 -21.30 7.58 -0.44
CA VAL A 55 -22.09 8.68 0.12
C VAL A 55 -23.06 8.15 1.16
N SER A 56 -23.02 8.72 2.37
CA SER A 56 -23.99 8.38 3.42
C SER A 56 -25.39 8.90 3.09
N ALA A 57 -26.41 8.22 3.62
CA ALA A 57 -27.80 8.52 3.31
C ALA A 57 -28.21 10.00 3.51
N PRO A 58 -27.77 10.71 4.57
CA PRO A 58 -28.13 12.11 4.75
C PRO A 58 -27.70 13.01 3.60
N TYR A 59 -26.52 12.78 3.00
CA TYR A 59 -26.06 13.56 1.86
C TYR A 59 -26.85 13.26 0.59
N VAL A 60 -27.30 12.01 0.40
CA VAL A 60 -28.17 11.64 -0.72
C VAL A 60 -29.55 12.30 -0.57
N LEU A 61 -30.13 12.30 0.63
CA LEU A 61 -31.39 12.98 0.91
C LEU A 61 -31.27 14.50 0.71
N PHE A 62 -30.16 15.09 1.13
CA PHE A 62 -29.87 16.50 0.87
C PHE A 62 -29.82 16.80 -0.64
N ALA A 63 -29.10 15.99 -1.41
CA ALA A 63 -29.03 16.16 -2.86
C ALA A 63 -30.41 15.98 -3.54
N ALA A 64 -31.27 15.11 -3.02
CA ALA A 64 -32.62 14.95 -3.50
C ALA A 64 -33.47 16.22 -3.31
N HIS A 65 -33.27 16.96 -2.20
CA HIS A 65 -33.92 18.25 -1.99
C HIS A 65 -33.55 19.30 -3.05
N LEU A 66 -32.33 19.24 -3.59
CA LEU A 66 -31.90 20.15 -4.66
C LEU A 66 -32.55 19.82 -6.02
N ALA A 67 -33.14 18.64 -6.19
CA ALA A 67 -33.71 18.18 -7.46
C ALA A 67 -35.19 18.58 -7.60
N ALA A 68 -35.50 19.39 -8.61
CA ALA A 68 -36.87 19.81 -8.92
C ALA A 68 -37.67 18.76 -9.71
N ARG A 69 -36.99 17.97 -10.56
CA ARG A 69 -37.67 16.99 -11.44
C ARG A 69 -37.06 15.60 -11.39
N LYS A 70 -35.73 15.49 -11.51
CA LYS A 70 -35.06 14.19 -11.64
C LYS A 70 -33.77 14.13 -10.85
N MET A 71 -33.52 12.98 -10.26
CA MET A 71 -32.26 12.63 -9.63
C MET A 71 -31.70 11.36 -10.32
N VAL A 72 -30.40 11.37 -10.60
CA VAL A 72 -29.67 10.21 -11.12
C VAL A 72 -28.58 9.86 -10.13
N ILE A 73 -28.53 8.59 -9.71
CA ILE A 73 -27.57 8.08 -8.75
C ILE A 73 -26.66 7.11 -9.49
N CYS A 74 -25.40 7.50 -9.62
CA CYS A 74 -24.33 6.71 -10.22
C CYS A 74 -23.40 6.23 -9.12
N GLY A 75 -23.01 4.95 -9.17
CA GLY A 75 -22.08 4.38 -8.21
C GLY A 75 -22.00 2.87 -8.37
N ASP A 76 -21.09 2.28 -7.60
CA ASP A 76 -20.86 0.85 -7.61
C ASP A 76 -20.92 0.32 -6.18
N PHE A 77 -22.03 -0.34 -5.83
CA PHE A 77 -22.26 -0.92 -4.51
C PHE A 77 -21.41 -2.17 -4.23
N LYS A 78 -20.63 -2.65 -5.22
CA LYS A 78 -19.58 -3.67 -5.02
C LYS A 78 -18.20 -3.03 -4.75
N GLN A 79 -18.08 -1.70 -4.76
CA GLN A 79 -16.90 -0.94 -4.34
C GLN A 79 -17.11 -0.31 -2.95
N LEU A 80 -16.23 0.61 -2.54
CA LEU A 80 -16.14 1.07 -1.15
C LEU A 80 -17.45 1.71 -0.63
N PRO A 81 -17.92 1.31 0.58
CA PRO A 81 -19.08 1.92 1.24
C PRO A 81 -18.71 3.25 1.92
N PRO A 82 -19.69 3.98 2.48
CA PRO A 82 -19.43 5.15 3.29
C PRO A 82 -18.71 4.78 4.60
N ILE A 83 -17.87 5.67 5.11
CA ILE A 83 -17.08 5.41 6.32
C ILE A 83 -17.84 5.93 7.55
N ALA A 84 -18.23 5.02 8.43
CA ALA A 84 -18.80 5.34 9.75
C ALA A 84 -17.76 5.14 10.86
N GLN A 85 -17.56 6.16 11.69
CA GLN A 85 -16.57 6.12 12.79
C GLN A 85 -17.01 5.27 13.99
N SER A 86 -18.32 5.16 14.21
CA SER A 86 -18.90 4.48 15.37
C SER A 86 -19.61 3.21 14.93
N ARG A 87 -19.45 2.14 15.72
CA ARG A 87 -20.10 0.83 15.51
C ARG A 87 -21.54 0.76 16.04
N HIS A 88 -22.06 1.85 16.63
CA HIS A 88 -23.43 1.88 17.11
C HIS A 88 -24.43 1.69 15.95
N GLU A 89 -25.47 0.89 16.19
CA GLU A 89 -26.42 0.48 15.16
C GLU A 89 -27.04 1.66 14.37
N PRO A 90 -27.52 2.75 15.00
CA PRO A 90 -28.08 3.88 14.24
C PRO A 90 -27.04 4.55 13.35
N VAL A 91 -25.79 4.64 13.82
CA VAL A 91 -24.69 5.21 13.04
C VAL A 91 -24.36 4.33 11.84
N GLN A 92 -24.26 3.02 12.04
CA GLN A 92 -24.00 2.07 10.95
C GLN A 92 -25.15 2.07 9.93
N LYS A 93 -26.40 2.13 10.38
CA LYS A 93 -27.57 2.19 9.51
C LYS A 93 -27.56 3.43 8.61
N TRP A 94 -27.33 4.62 9.16
CA TRP A 94 -27.50 5.88 8.42
C TRP A 94 -26.21 6.42 7.80
N LEU A 95 -25.05 6.16 8.41
CA LEU A 95 -23.75 6.66 7.98
C LEU A 95 -22.82 5.60 7.42
N GLY A 96 -23.08 4.31 7.67
CA GLY A 96 -22.25 3.19 7.21
C GLY A 96 -22.81 2.42 6.01
N LYS A 97 -24.07 2.67 5.64
CA LYS A 97 -24.71 2.06 4.46
C LYS A 97 -24.89 3.08 3.35
N ASP A 98 -24.59 2.66 2.13
CA ASP A 98 -24.89 3.40 0.92
C ASP A 98 -26.38 3.33 0.56
N ILE A 99 -26.80 4.20 -0.38
CA ILE A 99 -28.18 4.28 -0.82
C ILE A 99 -28.67 2.99 -1.49
N PHE A 100 -27.80 2.24 -2.17
CA PHE A 100 -28.16 0.99 -2.84
C PHE A 100 -28.51 -0.10 -1.81
N ALA A 101 -27.73 -0.20 -0.74
CA ALA A 101 -28.01 -1.08 0.39
C ALA A 101 -29.30 -0.68 1.12
N LEU A 102 -29.53 0.62 1.33
CA LEU A 102 -30.73 1.11 2.04
C LEU A 102 -32.03 0.93 1.26
N THR A 103 -31.96 0.96 -0.07
CA THR A 103 -33.12 0.75 -0.96
C THR A 103 -33.35 -0.72 -1.30
N GLY A 104 -32.51 -1.64 -0.79
CA GLY A 104 -32.60 -3.07 -1.06
C GLY A 104 -32.11 -3.48 -2.44
N ILE A 105 -31.47 -2.58 -3.20
CA ILE A 105 -30.92 -2.87 -4.53
C ILE A 105 -29.82 -3.93 -4.44
N THR A 106 -28.90 -3.80 -3.49
CA THR A 106 -27.77 -4.74 -3.33
C THR A 106 -28.25 -6.18 -3.12
N GLU A 107 -29.17 -6.38 -2.16
CA GLU A 107 -29.77 -7.69 -1.87
C GLU A 107 -30.65 -8.18 -3.02
N GLY A 108 -31.38 -7.27 -3.68
CA GLY A 108 -32.14 -7.56 -4.89
C GLY A 108 -31.26 -8.18 -5.98
N VAL A 109 -30.17 -7.51 -6.34
CA VAL A 109 -29.24 -7.97 -7.38
C VAL A 109 -28.58 -9.29 -6.99
N GLU A 110 -28.18 -9.45 -5.72
CA GLU A 110 -27.59 -10.70 -5.21
C GLU A 110 -28.58 -11.88 -5.24
N SER A 111 -29.88 -11.61 -5.10
CA SER A 111 -30.96 -12.59 -5.24
C SER A 111 -31.48 -12.74 -6.69
N GLY A 112 -30.83 -12.11 -7.67
CA GLY A 112 -31.20 -12.18 -9.09
C GLY A 112 -32.37 -11.27 -9.49
N ARG A 113 -32.84 -10.38 -8.61
CA ARG A 113 -33.87 -9.38 -8.90
C ARG A 113 -33.23 -8.05 -9.32
N TRP A 114 -33.57 -7.62 -10.52
CA TRP A 114 -33.08 -6.36 -11.10
C TRP A 114 -34.21 -5.35 -11.16
N PRO A 115 -34.18 -4.26 -10.36
CA PRO A 115 -35.17 -3.20 -10.47
C PRO A 115 -35.12 -2.51 -11.83
N ASP A 116 -36.27 -2.12 -12.39
CA ASP A 116 -36.35 -1.45 -13.69
C ASP A 116 -35.57 -0.12 -13.75
N GLN A 117 -35.39 0.53 -12.59
CA GLN A 117 -34.64 1.79 -12.47
C GLN A 117 -33.12 1.58 -12.40
N LEU A 118 -32.65 0.34 -12.26
CA LEU A 118 -31.23 0.03 -12.17
C LEU A 118 -30.66 -0.32 -13.55
N VAL A 119 -29.66 0.45 -13.99
CA VAL A 119 -28.95 0.20 -15.24
C VAL A 119 -27.49 -0.12 -14.94
N MET A 120 -27.04 -1.33 -15.28
CA MET A 120 -25.64 -1.72 -15.19
C MET A 120 -24.91 -1.44 -16.51
N LEU A 121 -23.85 -0.64 -16.44
CA LEU A 121 -22.91 -0.49 -17.56
C LEU A 121 -22.05 -1.74 -17.65
N ARG A 122 -22.17 -2.49 -18.76
CA ARG A 122 -21.52 -3.80 -18.90
C ARG A 122 -20.14 -3.74 -19.55
N GLU A 123 -19.81 -2.68 -20.27
CA GLU A 123 -18.55 -2.60 -21.01
C GLU A 123 -17.46 -1.88 -20.19
N GLN A 124 -16.33 -2.55 -19.96
CA GLN A 124 -15.15 -1.98 -19.29
C GLN A 124 -14.06 -1.61 -20.29
N ARG A 125 -13.36 -0.49 -20.05
CA ARG A 125 -12.34 0.09 -20.95
C ARG A 125 -10.94 0.27 -20.33
N ARG A 126 -10.78 -0.18 -19.08
CA ARG A 126 -9.58 0.08 -18.26
C ARG A 126 -8.60 -1.07 -18.32
N MET A 127 -9.05 -2.22 -17.82
CA MET A 127 -8.23 -3.38 -17.44
C MET A 127 -7.91 -4.24 -18.65
N HIS A 128 -6.70 -4.79 -18.68
CA HIS A 128 -6.34 -5.90 -19.56
C HIS A 128 -7.29 -7.09 -19.34
N GLU A 129 -7.59 -7.84 -20.40
CA GLU A 129 -8.60 -8.92 -20.42
C GLU A 129 -8.36 -9.99 -19.33
N GLU A 130 -7.11 -10.26 -18.98
CA GLU A 130 -6.79 -11.19 -17.89
C GLU A 130 -7.19 -10.64 -16.52
N ILE A 131 -6.91 -9.35 -16.26
CA ILE A 131 -7.27 -8.69 -15.00
C ILE A 131 -8.79 -8.59 -14.89
N SER A 132 -9.46 -8.09 -15.95
CA SER A 132 -10.92 -7.92 -15.97
C SER A 132 -11.62 -9.26 -15.76
N ARG A 133 -11.12 -10.36 -16.33
CA ARG A 133 -11.68 -11.71 -16.12
C ARG A 133 -11.70 -12.12 -14.65
N HIS A 134 -10.63 -11.87 -13.90
CA HIS A 134 -10.60 -12.17 -12.47
C HIS A 134 -11.55 -11.27 -11.69
N VAL A 135 -11.51 -9.95 -11.92
CA VAL A 135 -12.40 -8.98 -11.26
C VAL A 135 -13.88 -9.27 -11.56
N ASN A 136 -14.23 -9.51 -12.82
CA ASN A 136 -15.58 -9.78 -13.28
C ASN A 136 -16.16 -11.04 -12.64
N ARG A 137 -15.38 -12.12 -12.57
CA ARG A 137 -15.82 -13.37 -11.93
C ARG A 137 -15.95 -13.23 -10.41
N LEU A 138 -15.02 -12.54 -9.76
CA LEU A 138 -15.01 -12.42 -8.29
C LEU A 138 -16.09 -11.47 -7.77
N PHE A 139 -16.41 -10.40 -8.49
CA PHE A 139 -17.24 -9.30 -7.95
C PHE A 139 -18.50 -9.00 -8.76
N TYR A 140 -18.55 -9.36 -10.05
CA TYR A 140 -19.63 -8.96 -10.96
C TYR A 140 -20.31 -10.15 -11.67
N HIS A 141 -20.08 -11.38 -11.21
CA HIS A 141 -20.73 -12.60 -11.70
C HIS A 141 -20.62 -12.82 -13.22
N GLY A 142 -19.55 -12.33 -13.86
CA GLY A 142 -19.35 -12.48 -15.30
C GLY A 142 -20.15 -11.50 -16.17
N LEU A 143 -20.80 -10.49 -15.58
CA LEU A 143 -21.66 -9.55 -16.30
C LEU A 143 -20.92 -8.46 -17.10
N LEU A 144 -19.61 -8.29 -16.85
CA LEU A 144 -18.78 -7.32 -17.58
C LEU A 144 -18.24 -7.91 -18.90
N ASN A 145 -18.09 -7.05 -19.90
CA ASN A 145 -17.46 -7.32 -21.20
C ASN A 145 -16.30 -6.34 -21.42
N ASP A 146 -15.29 -6.77 -22.16
CA ASP A 146 -14.12 -5.96 -22.46
C ASP A 146 -14.30 -5.18 -23.77
N HIS A 147 -14.11 -3.86 -23.75
CA HIS A 147 -14.06 -3.07 -24.98
C HIS A 147 -12.77 -3.39 -25.76
N PRO A 148 -12.78 -3.43 -27.11
CA PRO A 148 -11.60 -3.77 -27.91
C PRO A 148 -10.34 -2.92 -27.63
N ASP A 149 -10.50 -1.69 -27.13
CA ASP A 149 -9.37 -0.82 -26.75
C ASP A 149 -8.48 -1.39 -25.64
N VAL A 150 -8.97 -2.33 -24.82
CA VAL A 150 -8.14 -2.90 -23.75
C VAL A 150 -7.02 -3.78 -24.29
N LYS A 151 -7.08 -4.20 -25.55
CA LYS A 151 -5.96 -4.88 -26.24
C LYS A 151 -4.71 -4.01 -26.30
N LYS A 152 -4.86 -2.67 -26.29
CA LYS A 152 -3.74 -1.73 -26.22
C LYS A 152 -2.95 -1.84 -24.90
N ARG A 153 -3.49 -2.51 -23.87
CA ARG A 153 -2.79 -2.77 -22.60
C ARG A 153 -1.74 -3.87 -22.72
N GLN A 154 -1.73 -4.65 -23.81
CA GLN A 154 -0.77 -5.71 -24.06
C GLN A 154 0.68 -5.21 -24.00
N SER A 155 0.97 -4.00 -24.52
CA SER A 155 2.30 -3.39 -24.44
C SER A 155 2.78 -3.10 -23.02
N ILE A 156 1.85 -2.99 -22.05
CA ILE A 156 2.17 -2.89 -20.62
C ILE A 156 2.52 -4.28 -20.10
N VAL A 157 1.73 -5.31 -20.45
CA VAL A 157 1.89 -6.70 -20.00
C VAL A 157 3.21 -7.33 -20.45
N GLU A 158 3.69 -6.98 -21.65
CA GLU A 158 4.93 -7.52 -22.24
C GLU A 158 6.21 -7.06 -21.54
N ARG A 159 6.15 -6.00 -20.75
CA ARG A 159 7.30 -5.44 -20.03
C ARG A 159 7.49 -6.11 -18.68
N ASP A 160 8.67 -5.94 -18.10
CA ASP A 160 8.97 -6.39 -16.74
C ASP A 160 8.34 -5.44 -15.69
N PRO A 161 7.95 -5.87 -14.47
CA PRO A 161 8.04 -7.20 -13.87
C PRO A 161 7.15 -8.27 -14.52
N PHE A 162 7.70 -9.47 -14.68
CA PHE A 162 7.03 -10.67 -15.22
C PHE A 162 6.46 -10.46 -16.64
N PRO A 163 7.31 -10.35 -17.67
CA PRO A 163 6.90 -10.20 -19.07
C PRO A 163 5.83 -11.22 -19.48
N GLY A 164 4.79 -10.77 -20.19
CA GLY A 164 3.71 -11.63 -20.69
C GLY A 164 2.69 -12.07 -19.63
N SER A 165 2.79 -11.55 -18.40
CA SER A 165 1.89 -11.89 -17.30
C SER A 165 1.17 -10.62 -16.80
N ALA A 166 -0.16 -10.59 -16.91
CA ALA A 166 -0.94 -9.45 -16.48
C ALA A 166 -1.32 -9.54 -14.99
N VAL A 167 -1.41 -10.77 -14.45
CA VAL A 167 -1.68 -11.01 -13.03
C VAL A 167 -0.65 -11.98 -12.47
N MET A 168 0.02 -11.59 -11.38
CA MET A 168 0.98 -12.42 -10.66
C MET A 168 0.73 -12.35 -9.15
N TRP A 169 0.91 -13.47 -8.46
CA TRP A 169 0.96 -13.52 -7.01
C TRP A 169 2.38 -13.82 -6.54
N ILE A 170 2.88 -13.03 -5.59
CA ILE A 170 4.15 -13.24 -4.91
C ILE A 170 3.85 -13.76 -3.51
N ASP A 171 4.14 -15.04 -3.31
CA ASP A 171 3.90 -15.73 -2.06
C ASP A 171 5.05 -15.48 -1.10
N VAL A 172 4.73 -14.90 0.06
CA VAL A 172 5.72 -14.57 1.09
C VAL A 172 5.70 -15.56 2.27
N SER A 173 4.93 -16.65 2.16
CA SER A 173 4.77 -17.64 3.23
C SER A 173 6.10 -18.25 3.68
N ALA A 174 7.00 -18.57 2.76
CA ALA A 174 8.29 -19.18 3.07
C ALA A 174 9.43 -18.17 3.31
N ALA A 175 9.15 -16.86 3.24
CA ALA A 175 10.18 -15.82 3.33
C ALA A 175 10.38 -15.27 4.75
N GLY A 176 9.65 -15.78 5.74
CA GLY A 176 9.68 -15.23 7.09
C GLY A 176 9.13 -13.80 7.18
N ALA A 177 8.26 -13.40 6.24
CA ALA A 177 7.66 -12.07 6.15
C ALA A 177 6.68 -11.81 7.31
N PHE A 178 7.18 -11.26 8.41
CA PHE A 178 6.35 -10.97 9.57
C PHE A 178 5.65 -9.61 9.52
N THR A 179 4.40 -9.65 9.91
CA THR A 179 3.56 -8.47 10.08
C THR A 179 3.76 -7.90 11.47
N HIS A 180 3.89 -6.58 11.53
CA HIS A 180 4.00 -5.81 12.75
C HIS A 180 2.81 -4.85 12.84
N LYS A 181 2.58 -4.31 14.03
CA LYS A 181 1.50 -3.36 14.30
C LYS A 181 2.10 -2.08 14.90
N GLU A 182 1.60 -0.93 14.45
CA GLU A 182 2.05 0.37 14.95
C GLU A 182 1.76 0.52 16.45
N GLN A 183 2.75 1.00 17.21
CA GLN A 183 2.59 1.27 18.65
C GLN A 183 1.54 2.37 18.87
N GLY A 184 0.60 2.14 19.78
CA GLY A 184 -0.51 3.07 20.06
C GLY A 184 -1.58 3.16 18.96
N GLY A 185 -1.42 2.42 17.84
CA GLY A 185 -2.35 2.39 16.72
C GLY A 185 -2.97 1.01 16.47
N HIS A 186 -3.75 0.92 15.39
CA HIS A 186 -4.29 -0.34 14.87
C HIS A 186 -3.78 -0.69 13.46
N SER A 187 -2.93 0.16 12.89
CA SER A 187 -2.36 -0.05 11.56
C SER A 187 -1.32 -1.16 11.59
N ARG A 188 -1.28 -2.00 10.54
CA ARG A 188 -0.28 -3.05 10.36
C ARG A 188 0.71 -2.67 9.26
N PHE A 189 1.90 -3.24 9.32
CA PHE A 189 2.92 -3.10 8.28
C PHE A 189 3.77 -4.37 8.22
N ASN A 190 4.37 -4.62 7.06
CA ASN A 190 5.26 -5.75 6.83
C ASN A 190 6.45 -5.22 6.04
N LEU A 191 7.60 -5.12 6.72
CA LEU A 191 8.79 -4.50 6.16
C LEU A 191 9.33 -5.30 4.96
N LEU A 192 9.29 -6.63 5.03
CA LEU A 192 9.79 -7.46 3.95
C LEU A 192 8.98 -7.25 2.67
N THR A 193 7.64 -7.29 2.76
CA THR A 193 6.79 -7.04 1.59
C THR A 193 6.92 -5.61 1.07
N ALA A 194 7.15 -4.62 1.96
CA ALA A 194 7.44 -3.25 1.57
C ALA A 194 8.72 -3.14 0.75
N LEU A 195 9.82 -3.74 1.21
CA LEU A 195 11.13 -3.71 0.52
C LEU A 195 11.07 -4.42 -0.85
N PHE A 196 10.44 -5.59 -0.91
CA PHE A 196 10.26 -6.31 -2.17
C PHE A 196 9.36 -5.58 -3.16
N SER A 197 8.35 -4.86 -2.65
CA SER A 197 7.52 -4.01 -3.50
C SER A 197 8.35 -2.90 -4.14
N LEU A 198 9.32 -2.31 -3.42
CA LEU A 198 10.24 -1.33 -4.00
C LEU A 198 11.12 -1.93 -5.09
N LEU A 199 11.63 -3.15 -4.89
CA LEU A 199 12.41 -3.87 -5.91
C LEU A 199 11.59 -4.06 -7.19
N LEU A 200 10.34 -4.50 -7.08
CA LEU A 200 9.44 -4.68 -8.22
C LEU A 200 9.06 -3.35 -8.89
N ILE A 201 8.90 -2.28 -8.10
CA ILE A 201 8.68 -0.94 -8.63
C ILE A 201 9.92 -0.46 -9.41
N GLY A 202 11.13 -0.66 -8.88
CA GLY A 202 12.38 -0.35 -9.56
C GLY A 202 12.53 -1.12 -10.88
N ARG A 203 12.20 -2.42 -10.88
CA ARG A 203 12.13 -3.24 -12.09
C ARG A 203 11.15 -2.69 -13.13
N ALA A 204 9.95 -2.31 -12.69
CA ALA A 204 8.95 -1.72 -13.57
C ALA A 204 9.44 -0.39 -14.18
N LEU A 205 10.09 0.47 -13.36
CA LEU A 205 10.69 1.73 -13.81
C LEU A 205 11.79 1.49 -14.86
N ASN A 206 12.68 0.51 -14.61
CA ASN A 206 13.74 0.13 -15.56
C ASN A 206 13.18 -0.39 -16.88
N ALA A 207 12.06 -1.11 -16.84
CA ALA A 207 11.33 -1.56 -18.03
C ALA A 207 10.55 -0.42 -18.75
N GLY A 208 10.70 0.82 -18.30
CA GLY A 208 10.08 2.00 -18.91
C GLY A 208 8.64 2.24 -18.47
N HIS A 209 8.12 1.54 -17.45
CA HIS A 209 6.85 1.94 -16.84
C HIS A 209 7.04 3.26 -16.12
N ARG A 210 6.01 4.11 -16.21
CA ARG A 210 5.95 5.35 -15.44
C ARG A 210 4.70 5.35 -14.56
N SER A 211 3.57 4.87 -15.05
CA SER A 211 2.34 4.79 -14.26
C SER A 211 2.31 3.57 -13.32
N ILE A 212 2.86 3.71 -12.11
CA ILE A 212 2.92 2.64 -11.11
C ILE A 212 2.18 3.05 -9.82
N GLY A 213 1.43 2.13 -9.24
CA GLY A 213 0.76 2.30 -7.95
C GLY A 213 1.07 1.17 -6.99
N TYR A 214 1.32 1.52 -5.74
CA TYR A 214 1.38 0.59 -4.61
C TYR A 214 0.17 0.83 -3.72
N ILE A 215 -0.57 -0.24 -3.44
CA ILE A 215 -1.81 -0.20 -2.67
C ILE A 215 -1.69 -1.18 -1.51
N ALA A 216 -1.95 -0.69 -0.30
CA ALA A 216 -2.07 -1.53 0.91
C ALA A 216 -3.35 -1.18 1.69
N PRO A 217 -3.94 -2.12 2.45
CA PRO A 217 -5.08 -1.81 3.31
C PRO A 217 -4.70 -0.81 4.43
N TYR A 218 -3.47 -0.90 4.94
CA TYR A 218 -3.03 -0.21 6.13
C TYR A 218 -2.25 1.07 5.85
N VAL A 219 -2.57 2.12 6.61
CA VAL A 219 -1.91 3.44 6.51
C VAL A 219 -0.42 3.36 6.82
N ALA A 220 -0.01 2.58 7.84
CA ALA A 220 1.40 2.46 8.22
C ALA A 220 2.24 1.87 7.07
N GLN A 221 1.75 0.80 6.43
CA GLN A 221 2.40 0.22 5.25
C GLN A 221 2.49 1.22 4.09
N ALA A 222 1.36 1.86 3.75
CA ALA A 222 1.33 2.81 2.64
C ALA A 222 2.29 4.00 2.86
N GLN A 223 2.35 4.52 4.10
CA GLN A 223 3.28 5.60 4.45
C GLN A 223 4.74 5.16 4.42
N LEU A 224 5.04 3.92 4.86
CA LEU A 224 6.38 3.36 4.81
C LEU A 224 6.89 3.29 3.37
N VAL A 225 6.11 2.68 2.47
CA VAL A 225 6.49 2.59 1.05
C VAL A 225 6.54 3.97 0.41
N GLN A 226 5.61 4.87 0.72
CA GLN A 226 5.66 6.24 0.21
C GLN A 226 6.93 7.00 0.65
N ALA A 227 7.40 6.75 1.89
CA ALA A 227 8.64 7.34 2.38
C ALA A 227 9.85 6.79 1.61
N PHE A 228 9.92 5.47 1.44
CA PHE A 228 11.00 4.85 0.65
C PHE A 228 10.99 5.32 -0.81
N LEU A 229 9.82 5.40 -1.45
CA LEU A 229 9.70 5.90 -2.82
C LEU A 229 10.25 7.32 -2.98
N ARG A 230 9.93 8.18 -2.02
CA ARG A 230 10.37 9.57 -2.00
C ARG A 230 11.89 9.72 -1.93
N ASP A 231 12.56 8.76 -1.27
CA ASP A 231 13.98 8.83 -0.93
C ASP A 231 14.84 8.01 -1.92
N LEU A 232 14.35 6.87 -2.41
CA LEU A 232 15.06 5.97 -3.33
C LEU A 232 14.81 6.27 -4.81
N PHE A 233 13.68 6.88 -5.15
CA PHE A 233 13.31 7.19 -6.54
C PHE A 233 12.94 8.67 -6.69
N PRO A 234 13.88 9.61 -6.53
CA PRO A 234 13.60 11.05 -6.58
C PRO A 234 13.10 11.51 -7.96
N GLU A 235 13.52 10.86 -9.05
CA GLU A 235 12.96 11.04 -10.40
C GLU A 235 11.49 10.60 -10.53
N ALA A 236 10.96 9.86 -9.55
CA ALA A 236 9.53 9.62 -9.44
C ALA A 236 8.77 10.82 -8.83
N ARG A 237 9.43 11.96 -8.56
CA ARG A 237 8.75 13.21 -8.14
C ARG A 237 8.37 14.05 -9.35
N GLY A 238 7.13 14.55 -9.35
CA GLY A 238 6.77 15.78 -10.07
C GLY A 238 6.10 15.65 -11.45
N SER A 239 5.81 14.45 -11.95
CA SER A 239 4.82 14.32 -13.03
C SER A 239 3.61 13.54 -12.53
N GLU A 240 2.42 13.94 -12.97
CA GLU A 240 1.12 13.28 -12.72
C GLU A 240 1.09 11.79 -13.16
N ARG A 241 2.22 11.25 -13.62
CA ARG A 241 2.45 9.89 -14.08
C ARG A 241 3.35 9.04 -13.18
N ALA A 242 3.98 9.53 -12.10
CA ALA A 242 5.31 9.05 -11.71
C ALA A 242 5.46 7.74 -10.87
N VAL A 243 4.98 7.64 -9.62
CA VAL A 243 4.79 6.40 -8.82
C VAL A 243 4.03 6.86 -7.57
N VAL A 244 3.03 6.12 -7.07
CA VAL A 244 2.33 6.51 -5.83
C VAL A 244 2.04 5.32 -4.93
N ALA A 245 2.29 5.47 -3.63
CA ALA A 245 1.89 4.51 -2.60
C ALA A 245 0.76 5.10 -1.75
N SER A 246 -0.35 4.38 -1.62
CA SER A 246 -1.49 4.83 -0.83
C SER A 246 -2.33 3.70 -0.29
N THR A 247 -3.29 4.04 0.57
CA THR A 247 -4.32 3.09 0.97
C THR A 247 -5.39 2.95 -0.11
N VAL A 248 -6.13 1.85 -0.10
CA VAL A 248 -7.21 1.61 -1.08
C VAL A 248 -8.19 2.79 -1.15
N HIS A 249 -8.64 3.30 0.00
CA HIS A 249 -9.55 4.43 0.10
C HIS A 249 -9.02 5.70 -0.59
N ARG A 250 -7.73 6.01 -0.42
CA ARG A 250 -7.10 7.17 -1.04
C ARG A 250 -6.75 6.96 -2.51
N PHE A 251 -6.71 5.71 -2.97
CA PHE A 251 -6.46 5.36 -4.36
C PHE A 251 -7.74 5.37 -5.21
N GLN A 252 -8.91 5.54 -4.60
CA GLN A 252 -10.17 5.57 -5.35
C GLN A 252 -10.17 6.71 -6.38
N GLY A 253 -10.73 6.43 -7.56
CA GLY A 253 -10.70 7.34 -8.71
C GLY A 253 -9.35 7.38 -9.47
N LEU A 254 -8.26 6.88 -8.89
CA LEU A 254 -6.97 6.76 -9.59
C LEU A 254 -6.86 5.42 -10.32
N GLU A 255 -6.11 5.40 -11.42
CA GLU A 255 -5.74 4.18 -12.13
C GLU A 255 -4.25 4.23 -12.51
N LYS A 256 -3.59 3.06 -12.58
CA LYS A 256 -2.19 2.95 -12.97
C LYS A 256 -1.96 1.81 -13.94
N ASP A 257 -0.91 1.90 -14.75
CA ASP A 257 -0.54 0.85 -15.69
C ASP A 257 -0.14 -0.43 -14.95
N VAL A 258 0.62 -0.27 -13.87
CA VAL A 258 1.06 -1.34 -12.97
C VAL A 258 0.54 -1.05 -11.56
N ILE A 259 -0.12 -2.02 -10.94
CA ILE A 259 -0.53 -1.98 -9.53
C ILE A 259 0.14 -3.12 -8.78
N LEU A 260 0.78 -2.78 -7.66
CA LEU A 260 1.17 -3.70 -6.62
C LEU A 260 0.14 -3.61 -5.50
N PHE A 261 -0.56 -4.70 -5.21
CA PHE A 261 -1.45 -4.80 -4.06
C PHE A 261 -0.80 -5.67 -2.99
N ASP A 262 -0.45 -5.08 -1.86
CA ASP A 262 0.14 -5.78 -0.72
C ASP A 262 -0.92 -6.04 0.34
N ALA A 263 -1.21 -7.31 0.60
CA ALA A 263 -2.16 -7.71 1.61
C ALA A 263 -1.65 -7.40 3.03
N VAL A 264 -0.33 -7.28 3.21
CA VAL A 264 0.41 -7.00 4.46
C VAL A 264 0.30 -8.08 5.52
N ASP A 265 -0.91 -8.57 5.75
CA ASP A 265 -1.28 -9.51 6.80
C ASP A 265 -0.58 -10.86 6.70
N GLY A 266 -0.14 -11.32 7.87
CA GLY A 266 0.68 -12.50 8.03
C GLY A 266 0.96 -12.77 9.51
N PRO A 267 1.79 -13.79 9.79
CA PRO A 267 2.25 -14.09 11.15
C PRO A 267 3.00 -12.89 11.76
N PRO A 268 3.08 -12.76 13.10
CA PRO A 268 2.64 -13.72 14.10
C PRO A 268 1.17 -13.55 14.54
N PHE A 269 0.38 -12.71 13.86
CA PHE A 269 -1.03 -12.54 14.22
C PHE A 269 -1.78 -13.86 14.10
N SER A 270 -2.76 -14.10 14.99
CA SER A 270 -3.60 -15.30 14.94
C SER A 270 -4.87 -15.10 14.09
N LYS A 271 -5.15 -13.86 13.68
CA LYS A 271 -6.31 -13.46 12.87
C LYS A 271 -5.91 -12.43 11.83
N ALA A 272 -6.57 -12.49 10.68
CA ALA A 272 -6.55 -11.40 9.72
C ALA A 272 -7.08 -10.11 10.37
N GLY A 273 -6.67 -8.98 9.84
CA GLY A 273 -7.14 -7.69 10.29
C GLY A 273 -8.50 -7.39 9.71
N VAL A 274 -9.26 -6.54 10.39
CA VAL A 274 -10.64 -6.21 10.04
C VAL A 274 -10.81 -5.69 8.60
N LEU A 275 -9.75 -5.12 8.01
CA LEU A 275 -9.78 -4.64 6.62
C LEU A 275 -9.77 -5.76 5.57
N LEU A 276 -9.43 -6.99 5.97
CA LEU A 276 -9.45 -8.19 5.13
C LEU A 276 -10.55 -9.18 5.56
N GLU A 277 -11.45 -8.78 6.47
CA GLU A 277 -12.58 -9.60 6.92
C GLU A 277 -13.92 -9.04 6.43
N GLY A 278 -14.86 -9.95 6.10
CA GLY A 278 -16.24 -9.61 5.76
C GLY A 278 -16.44 -8.94 4.39
N ASP A 279 -17.62 -8.35 4.18
CA ASP A 279 -18.00 -7.72 2.90
C ASP A 279 -17.14 -6.48 2.57
N ALA A 280 -16.75 -5.73 3.59
CA ALA A 280 -15.87 -4.56 3.42
C ALA A 280 -14.52 -4.95 2.78
N ALA A 281 -14.00 -6.14 3.08
CA ALA A 281 -12.78 -6.66 2.46
C ALA A 281 -12.98 -6.93 0.97
N ALA A 282 -14.10 -7.56 0.59
CA ALA A 282 -14.39 -7.84 -0.82
C ALA A 282 -14.46 -6.55 -1.64
N ARG A 283 -15.12 -5.51 -1.11
CA ARG A 283 -15.19 -4.17 -1.73
C ARG A 283 -13.81 -3.51 -1.84
N LEU A 284 -13.00 -3.60 -0.78
CA LEU A 284 -11.63 -3.08 -0.74
C LEU A 284 -10.73 -3.76 -1.79
N ILE A 285 -10.81 -5.08 -1.90
CA ILE A 285 -10.03 -5.87 -2.86
C ILE A 285 -10.51 -5.58 -4.30
N ASN A 286 -11.82 -5.48 -4.53
CA ASN A 286 -12.37 -5.08 -5.84
C ASN A 286 -11.81 -3.74 -6.28
N VAL A 287 -11.80 -2.73 -5.40
CA VAL A 287 -11.19 -1.44 -5.71
C VAL A 287 -9.70 -1.62 -6.03
N ALA A 288 -8.92 -2.24 -5.15
CA ALA A 288 -7.47 -2.40 -5.33
C ALA A 288 -7.10 -3.08 -6.67
N MET A 289 -7.75 -4.20 -6.98
CA MET A 289 -7.51 -4.95 -8.22
C MET A 289 -7.91 -4.16 -9.46
N SER A 290 -9.07 -3.49 -9.43
CA SER A 290 -9.62 -2.74 -10.57
C SER A 290 -8.91 -1.42 -10.87
N ARG A 291 -7.88 -1.05 -10.10
CA ARG A 291 -7.03 0.12 -10.39
C ARG A 291 -5.96 -0.17 -11.45
N ALA A 292 -5.69 -1.44 -11.74
CA ALA A 292 -4.67 -1.85 -12.70
C ALA A 292 -5.19 -1.74 -14.13
N ARG A 293 -4.44 -1.08 -15.03
CA ARG A 293 -4.75 -1.06 -16.47
C ARG A 293 -4.11 -2.24 -17.20
N GLY A 294 -2.85 -2.55 -16.91
CA GLY A 294 -2.10 -3.60 -17.62
C GLY A 294 -1.56 -4.70 -16.73
N LYS A 295 -0.98 -4.38 -15.57
CA LYS A 295 -0.39 -5.37 -14.65
C LYS A 295 -0.90 -5.22 -13.23
N LEU A 296 -1.25 -6.34 -12.62
CA LEU A 296 -1.62 -6.49 -11.22
C LEU A 296 -0.69 -7.51 -10.56
N ILE A 297 0.09 -7.07 -9.57
CA ILE A 297 0.98 -7.92 -8.79
C ILE A 297 0.49 -7.91 -7.36
N ILE A 298 0.25 -9.09 -6.80
CA ILE A 298 -0.28 -9.23 -5.45
C ILE A 298 0.82 -9.80 -4.56
N LEU A 299 1.08 -9.17 -3.42
CA LEU A 299 1.97 -9.68 -2.38
C LEU A 299 1.12 -10.13 -1.19
N GLY A 300 1.34 -11.34 -0.70
CA GLY A 300 0.61 -11.83 0.45
C GLY A 300 1.08 -13.20 0.91
N ASN A 301 0.96 -13.44 2.22
CA ASN A 301 1.29 -14.72 2.82
C ASN A 301 0.15 -15.70 2.56
N ARG A 302 0.30 -16.59 1.56
CA ARG A 302 -0.80 -17.47 1.12
C ARG A 302 -1.26 -18.41 2.22
N THR A 303 -0.34 -19.06 2.92
CA THR A 303 -0.65 -19.96 4.05
C THR A 303 -1.48 -19.23 5.10
N PHE A 304 -1.04 -18.04 5.54
CA PHE A 304 -1.78 -17.26 6.52
C PHE A 304 -3.18 -16.87 6.05
N LEU A 305 -3.32 -16.38 4.81
CA LEU A 305 -4.62 -15.97 4.27
C LEU A 305 -5.56 -17.17 4.09
N GLN A 306 -5.05 -18.33 3.66
CA GLN A 306 -5.82 -19.56 3.51
C GLN A 306 -6.29 -20.11 4.86
N ASP A 307 -5.45 -20.02 5.90
CA ASP A 307 -5.77 -20.50 7.23
C ASP A 307 -6.76 -19.58 7.97
N ARG A 308 -6.66 -18.25 7.76
CA ARG A 308 -7.39 -17.26 8.55
C ARG A 308 -8.62 -16.67 7.86
N LEU A 309 -8.76 -16.85 6.55
CA LEU A 309 -9.90 -16.37 5.77
C LEU A 309 -10.65 -17.54 5.14
N SER A 310 -11.93 -17.35 4.84
CA SER A 310 -12.74 -18.42 4.22
C SER A 310 -12.23 -18.79 2.83
N ALA A 311 -12.54 -20.02 2.38
CA ALA A 311 -12.19 -20.47 1.03
C ALA A 311 -12.83 -19.59 -0.08
N GLU A 312 -14.01 -19.02 0.21
CA GLU A 312 -14.74 -18.12 -0.68
C GLU A 312 -14.27 -16.66 -0.60
N HIS A 313 -13.35 -16.33 0.31
CA HIS A 313 -12.75 -15.00 0.35
C HIS A 313 -12.06 -14.69 -0.98
N PRO A 314 -12.21 -13.47 -1.56
CA PRO A 314 -11.71 -13.15 -2.89
C PRO A 314 -10.20 -13.44 -3.08
N LEU A 315 -9.37 -13.18 -2.06
CA LEU A 315 -7.93 -13.49 -2.12
C LEU A 315 -7.65 -14.99 -2.18
N ASN A 316 -8.39 -15.82 -1.43
CA ASN A 316 -8.20 -17.27 -1.43
C ASN A 316 -8.70 -17.90 -2.72
N ARG A 317 -9.81 -17.39 -3.27
CA ARG A 317 -10.28 -17.79 -4.61
C ARG A 317 -9.27 -17.43 -5.69
N LEU A 318 -8.80 -16.18 -5.70
CA LEU A 318 -7.82 -15.72 -6.67
C LEU A 318 -6.50 -16.49 -6.57
N SER A 319 -5.99 -16.71 -5.36
CA SER A 319 -4.80 -17.50 -5.09
C SER A 319 -4.89 -18.90 -5.71
N ARG A 320 -5.99 -19.65 -5.48
CA ARG A 320 -6.19 -20.98 -6.10
C ARG A 320 -6.23 -20.92 -7.63
N GLU A 321 -6.86 -19.90 -8.19
CA GLU A 321 -6.98 -19.73 -9.64
C GLU A 321 -5.66 -19.37 -10.33
N LEU A 322 -4.79 -18.64 -9.63
CA LEU A 322 -3.45 -18.29 -10.11
C LEU A 322 -2.50 -19.48 -9.97
N GLU A 323 -2.61 -20.28 -8.91
CA GLU A 323 -1.85 -21.51 -8.71
C GLU A 323 -2.05 -22.49 -9.87
N ALA A 324 -3.32 -22.75 -10.22
CA ALA A 324 -3.67 -23.63 -11.34
C ALA A 324 -3.13 -23.15 -12.71
N ARG A 325 -2.68 -21.88 -12.81
CA ARG A 325 -2.13 -21.28 -14.02
C ARG A 325 -0.61 -21.05 -13.94
N GLY A 326 0.05 -21.49 -12.87
CA GLY A 326 1.47 -21.22 -12.65
C GLY A 326 1.79 -19.73 -12.49
N ARG A 327 0.84 -18.94 -11.98
CA ARG A 327 0.96 -17.48 -11.78
C ARG A 327 1.32 -17.10 -10.34
N ILE A 328 1.95 -18.02 -9.61
CA ILE A 328 2.42 -17.82 -8.24
C ILE A 328 3.93 -18.02 -8.22
N VAL A 329 4.62 -17.07 -7.61
CA VAL A 329 6.07 -17.11 -7.44
C VAL A 329 6.37 -16.97 -5.95
N ASP A 330 7.20 -17.87 -5.42
CA ASP A 330 7.76 -17.72 -4.08
C ASP A 330 8.67 -16.49 -4.06
N LEU A 331 8.52 -15.61 -3.06
CA LEU A 331 9.33 -14.40 -2.91
C LEU A 331 10.83 -14.67 -3.00
N ARG A 332 11.30 -15.82 -2.49
CA ARG A 332 12.72 -16.23 -2.53
C ARG A 332 13.21 -16.39 -3.96
N ASN A 333 12.36 -16.89 -4.86
CA ASN A 333 12.71 -17.07 -6.26
C ASN A 333 12.69 -15.74 -7.05
N VAL A 334 12.04 -14.69 -6.53
CA VAL A 334 12.16 -13.34 -7.10
C VAL A 334 13.56 -12.77 -6.89
N LEU A 335 14.26 -13.21 -5.84
CA LEU A 335 15.67 -12.86 -5.57
C LEU A 335 16.64 -13.58 -6.50
N ASP A 336 16.34 -14.80 -6.95
CA ASP A 336 17.24 -15.55 -7.85
C ASP A 336 17.27 -14.98 -9.28
N PHE A 337 16.28 -14.18 -9.67
CA PHE A 337 16.26 -13.44 -10.95
C PHE A 337 17.27 -12.26 -11.00
N GLN A 338 18.13 -12.11 -9.99
CA GLN A 338 18.98 -10.93 -9.77
C GLN A 338 20.31 -10.86 -10.56
N ALA A 339 20.69 -11.87 -11.35
CA ALA A 339 22.01 -11.85 -12.00
C ALA A 339 22.09 -10.95 -13.25
N ASP A 340 21.00 -10.73 -13.99
CA ASP A 340 21.05 -10.05 -15.28
C ASP A 340 20.12 -8.81 -15.32
N GLY A 341 20.71 -7.61 -15.19
CA GLY A 341 20.12 -6.39 -15.74
C GLY A 341 19.56 -5.34 -14.77
N MET A 342 19.92 -5.37 -13.49
CA MET A 342 19.59 -4.28 -12.57
C MET A 342 20.67 -3.20 -12.59
N GLY A 343 20.38 -2.01 -13.14
CA GLY A 343 21.22 -0.84 -12.93
C GLY A 343 21.28 -0.41 -11.45
N ALA A 344 22.00 0.68 -11.14
CA ALA A 344 22.41 1.12 -9.79
C ALA A 344 21.36 1.08 -8.65
N ALA A 345 20.06 1.20 -8.96
CA ALA A 345 18.97 1.14 -7.97
C ALA A 345 18.46 -0.28 -7.66
N GLY A 346 18.87 -1.30 -8.41
CA GLY A 346 18.48 -2.70 -8.21
C GLY A 346 19.60 -3.57 -7.63
N GLU A 347 20.85 -3.18 -7.87
CA GLU A 347 21.97 -3.56 -7.00
C GLU A 347 21.64 -3.17 -5.54
N ALA A 348 20.83 -2.10 -5.35
CA ALA A 348 20.33 -1.48 -4.11
C ALA A 348 19.65 -2.39 -3.04
N LEU A 349 19.18 -3.59 -3.40
CA LEU A 349 18.24 -4.36 -2.55
C LEU A 349 18.39 -5.90 -2.53
N ALA A 350 19.58 -6.49 -2.73
CA ALA A 350 19.73 -7.97 -2.74
C ALA A 350 19.61 -8.64 -1.35
N ILE A 351 18.48 -9.27 -1.04
CA ILE A 351 18.20 -9.93 0.25
C ILE A 351 18.70 -11.39 0.22
N VAL A 352 19.35 -11.86 1.30
CA VAL A 352 19.80 -13.27 1.45
C VAL A 352 18.76 -14.06 2.26
N PRO A 353 18.42 -15.33 1.91
CA PRO A 353 17.47 -16.17 2.67
C PRO A 353 17.89 -16.42 4.13
N ILE A 354 16.91 -16.58 5.03
CA ILE A 354 17.08 -16.73 6.50
C ILE A 354 16.72 -18.16 6.94
N GLU A 355 17.61 -18.81 7.70
CA GLU A 355 17.34 -20.09 8.38
C GLU A 355 17.00 -19.92 9.87
N ARG A 356 16.38 -20.94 10.48
CA ARG A 356 15.80 -20.90 11.83
C ARG A 356 16.76 -21.55 12.83
N ALA A 357 17.13 -20.85 13.91
CA ALA A 357 17.90 -21.42 15.03
C ALA A 357 16.96 -21.83 16.19
N ASP A 358 17.27 -22.94 16.86
CA ASP A 358 16.52 -23.48 18.00
C ASP A 358 16.90 -22.79 19.32
N GLU A 359 15.98 -22.74 20.28
CA GLU A 359 16.03 -21.90 21.50
C GLU A 359 17.08 -22.33 22.56
N ALA A 360 17.80 -23.44 22.36
CA ALA A 360 18.71 -23.98 23.38
C ALA A 360 20.10 -23.31 23.45
N ASP A 361 20.51 -22.56 22.42
CA ASP A 361 21.89 -22.07 22.24
C ASP A 361 21.99 -20.54 22.18
N ALA A 362 21.18 -19.81 22.95
CA ALA A 362 21.05 -18.35 22.80
C ALA A 362 22.38 -17.57 22.98
N ASP A 363 23.23 -17.94 23.93
CA ASP A 363 24.48 -17.21 24.20
C ASP A 363 25.60 -17.51 23.18
N GLU A 364 25.66 -18.75 22.68
CA GLU A 364 26.63 -19.17 21.66
C GLU A 364 26.21 -18.68 20.27
N ALA A 365 24.90 -18.72 19.97
CA ALA A 365 24.30 -18.10 18.80
C ALA A 365 24.49 -16.58 18.80
N ASP A 366 24.45 -15.90 19.96
CA ASP A 366 24.73 -14.47 20.08
C ASP A 366 26.18 -14.11 19.69
N ALA A 367 27.14 -14.93 20.11
CA ALA A 367 28.56 -14.74 19.81
C ALA A 367 28.89 -15.00 18.32
N ASP A 368 28.39 -16.11 17.77
CA ASP A 368 28.59 -16.42 16.35
C ASP A 368 27.80 -15.51 15.43
N ARG A 369 26.63 -15.01 15.86
CA ARG A 369 25.89 -13.94 15.17
C ARG A 369 26.71 -12.66 15.07
N ASN A 370 27.36 -12.25 16.15
CA ASN A 370 28.22 -11.06 16.14
C ASN A 370 29.48 -11.25 15.28
N ARG A 371 29.94 -12.49 15.13
CA ARG A 371 31.04 -12.85 14.21
C ARG A 371 30.60 -12.76 12.75
N ALA A 372 29.50 -13.42 12.39
CA ALA A 372 28.94 -13.41 11.04
C ALA A 372 28.63 -11.98 10.56
N PHE A 373 28.04 -11.16 11.43
CA PHE A 373 27.77 -9.76 11.14
C PHE A 373 29.05 -8.94 10.86
N ARG A 374 30.12 -9.18 11.63
CA ARG A 374 31.42 -8.52 11.40
C ARG A 374 32.05 -8.96 10.09
N ASP A 375 31.90 -10.23 9.70
CA ASP A 375 32.42 -10.74 8.43
C ASP A 375 31.64 -10.16 7.23
N ASP A 376 30.31 -10.05 7.34
CA ASP A 376 29.47 -9.39 6.34
C ASP A 376 29.84 -7.90 6.22
N LEU A 377 30.03 -7.19 7.33
CA LEU A 377 30.52 -5.79 7.33
C LEU A 377 31.89 -5.66 6.64
N ARG A 378 32.81 -6.59 6.88
CA ARG A 378 34.16 -6.55 6.28
C ARG A 378 34.14 -6.78 4.77
N SER A 379 33.08 -7.40 4.26
CA SER A 379 32.89 -7.61 2.82
C SER A 379 32.35 -6.38 2.09
N ALA A 380 32.02 -5.29 2.81
CA ALA A 380 31.48 -4.09 2.22
C ALA A 380 32.44 -3.37 1.25
N GLU A 381 31.97 -3.12 0.03
CA GLU A 381 32.70 -2.50 -1.08
C GLU A 381 32.30 -1.05 -1.33
N GLU A 382 31.06 -0.66 -1.01
CA GLU A 382 30.52 0.67 -1.34
C GLU A 382 29.71 1.34 -0.22
N LEU A 383 28.63 0.72 0.26
CA LEU A 383 27.62 1.38 1.09
C LEU A 383 27.16 0.52 2.27
N ILE A 384 27.20 1.08 3.46
CA ILE A 384 26.66 0.47 4.67
C ILE A 384 25.58 1.39 5.25
N VAL A 385 24.34 0.92 5.33
CA VAL A 385 23.23 1.61 6.00
C VAL A 385 22.89 0.85 7.28
N LEU A 386 23.06 1.49 8.43
CA LEU A 386 22.82 0.88 9.73
C LEU A 386 21.70 1.57 10.46
N ARG A 387 20.74 0.78 10.93
CA ARG A 387 19.80 1.21 11.95
C ARG A 387 20.06 0.38 13.20
N THR A 388 20.74 0.97 14.16
CA THR A 388 21.03 0.37 15.47
C THR A 388 20.66 1.36 16.56
N ASP A 389 20.37 0.88 17.77
CA ASP A 389 20.38 1.76 18.93
C ASP A 389 21.81 2.32 19.09
N GLU A 390 21.94 3.65 19.16
CA GLU A 390 23.21 4.41 19.21
C GLU A 390 24.10 3.95 20.38
N SER A 391 23.53 3.30 21.39
CA SER A 391 24.22 2.81 22.58
C SER A 391 24.63 1.33 22.54
N ALA A 392 24.06 0.52 21.64
CA ALA A 392 24.10 -0.94 21.74
C ALA A 392 25.23 -1.62 20.95
N ARG A 393 25.95 -0.90 20.08
CA ARG A 393 26.96 -1.48 19.17
C ARG A 393 28.27 -0.70 19.10
N TYR A 394 28.75 -0.20 20.25
CA TYR A 394 30.06 0.44 20.38
C TYR A 394 31.23 -0.46 19.95
N ASP A 395 31.02 -1.77 20.02
CA ASP A 395 31.96 -2.81 19.67
C ASP A 395 32.23 -2.97 18.16
N LEU A 396 31.49 -2.27 17.30
CA LEU A 396 31.65 -2.30 15.84
C LEU A 396 32.35 -1.07 15.26
N PHE A 397 32.56 -0.03 16.06
CA PHE A 397 33.16 1.23 15.59
C PHE A 397 34.55 1.08 15.00
N PRO A 398 35.47 0.25 15.55
CA PRO A 398 36.78 0.04 14.96
C PRO A 398 36.70 -0.48 13.52
N GLU A 399 35.82 -1.45 13.26
CA GLU A 399 35.61 -2.03 11.94
C GLU A 399 34.93 -1.05 10.97
N LEU A 400 33.93 -0.30 11.44
CA LEU A 400 33.27 0.72 10.61
C LEU A 400 34.23 1.85 10.24
N GLN A 401 35.09 2.28 11.17
CA GLN A 401 36.10 3.31 10.89
C GLN A 401 37.10 2.82 9.85
N ALA A 402 37.58 1.56 9.97
CA ALA A 402 38.48 0.97 8.98
C ALA A 402 37.83 0.87 7.58
N LEU A 403 36.52 0.64 7.49
CA LEU A 403 35.77 0.65 6.23
C LEU A 403 35.63 2.07 5.68
N LYS A 404 35.29 3.05 6.52
CA LYS A 404 35.25 4.46 6.12
C LYS A 404 36.59 4.97 5.60
N ASP A 405 37.70 4.59 6.25
CA ASP A 405 39.06 4.94 5.83
C ASP A 405 39.44 4.31 4.48
N ARG A 406 38.81 3.18 4.13
CA ARG A 406 38.89 2.54 2.80
C ARG A 406 37.95 3.18 1.77
N GLY A 407 37.27 4.27 2.12
CA GLY A 407 36.38 5.03 1.24
C GLY A 407 34.95 4.50 1.19
N ARG A 408 34.52 3.63 2.12
CA ARG A 408 33.15 3.12 2.15
C ARG A 408 32.18 4.17 2.68
N LYS A 409 31.04 4.33 2.03
CA LYS A 409 29.98 5.23 2.47
C LYS A 409 29.20 4.56 3.59
N ILE A 410 29.04 5.24 4.72
CA ILE A 410 28.36 4.68 5.88
C ILE A 410 27.28 5.67 6.34
N VAL A 411 26.03 5.20 6.35
CA VAL A 411 24.84 5.98 6.71
C VAL A 411 24.16 5.37 7.93
N PHE A 412 23.97 6.16 8.97
CA PHE A 412 23.19 5.76 10.14
C PHE A 412 21.76 6.28 10.03
N LEU A 413 20.79 5.40 10.24
CA LEU A 413 19.39 5.77 10.32
C LEU A 413 18.97 5.94 11.77
N LYS A 414 18.60 7.16 12.14
CA LYS A 414 18.16 7.54 13.48
C LYS A 414 16.65 7.68 13.51
N ALA A 415 15.97 6.97 14.41
CA ALA A 415 14.55 7.21 14.64
C ALA A 415 14.38 8.59 15.29
N ARG A 416 13.50 9.44 14.73
CA ARG A 416 13.16 10.73 15.34
C ARG A 416 12.61 10.49 16.76
N SER A 417 13.07 11.25 17.75
CA SER A 417 12.42 11.27 19.06
C SER A 417 11.57 12.54 19.19
N ASP A 418 10.38 12.40 19.79
CA ASP A 418 9.53 13.56 20.16
C ASP A 418 9.99 14.22 21.47
N ALA A 419 11.08 13.74 22.07
CA ALA A 419 11.65 14.30 23.28
C ALA A 419 12.53 15.53 22.96
N PRO A 420 12.50 16.59 23.79
CA PRO A 420 13.45 17.70 23.63
C PRO A 420 14.87 17.15 23.64
N ALA A 421 15.73 17.69 22.78
CA ALA A 421 17.10 17.23 22.54
C ALA A 421 17.96 17.28 23.81
N VAL A 422 17.80 16.29 24.70
CA VAL A 422 18.58 16.10 25.92
C VAL A 422 18.89 14.61 26.06
N ALA A 423 19.79 14.17 25.19
CA ALA A 423 20.91 13.31 25.54
C ALA A 423 21.89 13.51 24.38
N ALA A 424 23.07 14.04 24.70
CA ALA A 424 24.11 14.28 23.71
C ALA A 424 24.38 13.00 22.92
N SER A 425 24.10 12.99 21.61
CA SER A 425 24.75 12.02 20.72
C SER A 425 26.27 12.17 20.95
N PRO A 426 27.01 11.08 21.22
CA PRO A 426 28.43 11.14 21.52
C PRO A 426 29.18 11.96 20.46
N GLU A 427 30.13 12.78 20.90
CA GLU A 427 30.96 13.68 20.07
C GLU A 427 31.54 12.99 18.81
N HIS A 428 31.75 11.68 18.89
CA HIS A 428 32.35 10.86 17.84
C HIS A 428 31.40 10.54 16.66
N ILE A 429 30.08 10.58 16.85
CA ILE A 429 29.09 10.42 15.74
C ILE A 429 29.03 11.71 14.92
N ARG A 430 29.26 12.88 15.55
CA ARG A 430 29.30 14.17 14.83
C ARG A 430 30.53 14.32 13.93
N GLN A 431 31.58 13.51 14.12
CA GLN A 431 32.78 13.59 13.32
C GLN A 431 32.68 12.70 12.07
N GLY A 432 31.99 13.23 11.07
CA GLY A 432 32.12 12.80 9.66
C GLY A 432 31.33 11.57 9.25
N TRP A 433 30.31 11.15 9.99
CA TRP A 433 29.38 10.08 9.59
C TRP A 433 28.08 10.66 9.02
N GLU A 434 27.51 10.06 7.99
CA GLU A 434 26.22 10.51 7.44
C GLU A 434 25.08 9.96 8.29
N VAL A 435 24.18 10.81 8.78
CA VAL A 435 23.04 10.41 9.62
C VAL A 435 21.74 10.88 8.97
N ARG A 436 20.73 10.00 8.88
CA ARG A 436 19.42 10.28 8.30
C ARG A 436 18.30 9.92 9.27
N ASP A 437 17.27 10.76 9.30
CA ASP A 437 16.11 10.52 10.15
C ASP A 437 15.12 9.53 9.53
N ILE A 438 14.60 8.62 10.36
CA ILE A 438 13.43 7.78 10.04
C ILE A 438 12.30 8.05 11.05
N PRO A 439 11.04 7.73 10.74
CA PRO A 439 9.93 7.94 11.67
C PRO A 439 10.15 7.27 13.04
N ALA A 440 9.76 7.95 14.12
CA ALA A 440 9.95 7.55 15.52
C ALA A 440 9.53 6.11 15.83
N ARG A 441 8.45 5.65 15.18
CA ARG A 441 7.88 4.31 15.33
C ARG A 441 8.82 3.15 14.99
N TYR A 442 9.93 3.41 14.29
CA TYR A 442 10.96 2.40 13.98
C TYR A 442 12.07 2.36 15.05
N ALA A 443 11.83 2.90 16.27
CA ALA A 443 12.81 2.95 17.36
C ALA A 443 13.20 1.57 17.95
N GLY A 444 12.47 0.49 17.66
CA GLY A 444 12.70 -0.85 18.24
C GLY A 444 13.37 -1.90 17.34
N GLU A 445 13.70 -1.60 16.09
CA GLU A 445 14.10 -2.60 15.07
C GLU A 445 15.57 -2.48 14.67
N GLU A 446 16.52 -3.33 15.06
CA GLU A 446 17.91 -3.23 14.55
C GLU A 446 18.03 -3.84 13.14
N TRP A 447 18.70 -3.19 12.20
CA TRP A 447 18.97 -3.78 10.89
C TRP A 447 20.18 -3.15 10.18
N ALA A 448 20.72 -3.89 9.22
CA ALA A 448 21.86 -3.48 8.42
C ALA A 448 21.66 -3.83 6.96
N LEU A 449 21.92 -2.84 6.11
CA LEU A 449 22.00 -2.98 4.67
C LEU A 449 23.45 -2.73 4.25
N ILE A 450 24.11 -3.74 3.69
CA ILE A 450 25.53 -3.71 3.32
C ILE A 450 25.62 -3.97 1.83
N ASP A 451 26.27 -3.07 1.11
CA ASP A 451 26.27 -2.98 -0.35
C ASP A 451 24.93 -3.35 -0.88
N ASN A 452 23.93 -2.63 -0.37
CA ASN A 452 22.62 -2.73 -0.92
C ASN A 452 21.93 -4.10 -0.69
N ARG A 453 22.42 -4.87 0.27
CA ARG A 453 21.84 -6.16 0.68
C ARG A 453 21.31 -6.07 2.09
N LEU A 454 20.04 -6.43 2.32
CA LEU A 454 19.55 -6.57 3.69
C LEU A 454 20.13 -7.86 4.27
N LEU A 455 21.28 -7.73 4.95
CA LEU A 455 21.99 -8.85 5.55
C LEU A 455 21.64 -9.04 7.02
N TRP A 456 20.97 -8.08 7.67
CA TRP A 456 20.67 -8.21 9.10
C TRP A 456 19.37 -7.51 9.49
N TYR A 457 18.52 -8.19 10.28
CA TYR A 457 17.28 -7.63 10.83
C TYR A 457 16.91 -8.29 12.17
N VAL A 458 16.77 -7.50 13.23
CA VAL A 458 16.40 -7.91 14.58
C VAL A 458 15.28 -7.02 15.10
N SER A 459 14.14 -7.61 15.43
CA SER A 459 13.01 -6.89 16.04
C SER A 459 12.98 -7.15 17.55
N ARG A 460 13.06 -6.10 18.37
CA ARG A 460 12.96 -6.20 19.85
C ARG A 460 11.52 -5.95 20.32
N GLU A 461 10.60 -6.89 20.13
CA GLU A 461 9.34 -6.91 20.91
C GLU A 461 9.44 -7.94 22.04
N ARG A 462 9.69 -7.46 23.27
CA ARG A 462 9.84 -8.27 24.50
C ARG A 462 8.56 -9.01 24.93
N SER A 463 7.41 -8.79 24.30
CA SER A 463 6.10 -9.29 24.76
C SER A 463 5.61 -10.56 24.08
N SER A 464 6.29 -11.07 23.05
CA SER A 464 5.79 -12.19 22.23
C SER A 464 6.61 -13.48 22.35
N GLY A 465 7.73 -13.49 23.07
CA GLY A 465 8.53 -14.70 23.27
C GLY A 465 9.16 -15.29 21.99
N PHE A 466 9.24 -14.51 20.90
CA PHE A 466 9.85 -14.98 19.64
C PHE A 466 11.29 -14.46 19.49
N GLY A 467 12.20 -15.41 19.29
CA GLY A 467 13.64 -15.20 19.16
C GLY A 467 14.08 -14.35 17.96
N ILE A 468 15.29 -13.81 18.12
CA ILE A 468 16.07 -13.01 17.16
C ILE A 468 16.29 -13.84 15.88
N ARG A 469 16.06 -13.26 14.70
CA ARG A 469 16.32 -13.92 13.40
C ARG A 469 17.52 -13.27 12.72
N VAL A 470 18.43 -14.08 12.18
CA VAL A 470 19.71 -13.62 11.62
C VAL A 470 19.78 -14.09 10.18
N ALA A 471 20.02 -13.18 9.24
CA ALA A 471 20.58 -13.56 7.94
C ALA A 471 22.11 -13.44 8.05
N SER A 472 22.85 -14.36 7.45
CA SER A 472 24.24 -14.12 7.07
C SER A 472 24.42 -14.60 5.65
N SER A 473 25.24 -13.89 4.87
CA SER A 473 25.57 -14.30 3.49
C SER A 473 26.42 -15.57 3.43
N ARG A 474 26.96 -16.01 4.58
CA ARG A 474 27.75 -17.22 4.72
C ARG A 474 26.99 -18.16 5.65
N GLY A 475 26.57 -19.31 5.12
CA GLY A 475 25.93 -20.34 5.91
C GLY A 475 26.71 -20.61 7.20
N LEU A 476 25.99 -20.92 8.27
CA LEU A 476 26.60 -21.39 9.51
C LEU A 476 27.60 -22.51 9.16
N PRO A 477 28.80 -22.54 9.75
CA PRO A 477 29.70 -23.67 9.56
C PRO A 477 28.95 -24.94 9.98
N ALA A 478 29.03 -25.98 9.15
CA ALA A 478 28.51 -27.29 9.50
C ALA A 478 29.15 -27.74 10.81
N VAL A 479 28.33 -27.91 11.85
CA VAL A 479 28.65 -28.66 13.07
C VAL A 479 27.89 -29.97 13.03
#